data_AF-A0A8C3WR19-F1
#
_entry.id   AF-A0A8C3WR19-F1
#
_cell.length_a   1.000
_cell.length_b   1.000
_cell.length_c   1.000
_cell.angle_alpha   90.00
_cell.angle_beta   90.00
_cell.angle_gamma   90.00
#
_symmetry.space_group_name_H-M   'P 1'
#
loop_
_entity.id
_entity.type
_entity.pdbx_description
1 polymer ?
#
loop_
_entity_poly.entity_id
_entity_poly.type
_entity_poly.pdbx_seq_one_letter_code
_entity_poly.pdbx_strand_id
1 'polypeptide(L)' 'MPHPASSATMSAKPDMAGIEKFSKSKVKKIATQEKNLLPSKETMEKEKQAREG' A
#
# COMPACT_ATOMS: atom_id res chain seq x y z
N MET A 1 -19.53 -47.83 -8.07
CA MET A 1 -19.02 -46.98 -6.98
C MET A 1 -18.89 -45.56 -7.54
N PRO A 2 -19.79 -44.62 -7.21
CA PRO A 2 -19.64 -43.24 -7.63
C PRO A 2 -18.68 -42.52 -6.67
N HIS A 3 -17.68 -41.85 -7.23
CA HIS A 3 -16.90 -40.86 -6.49
C HIS A 3 -17.73 -39.56 -6.50
N PRO A 4 -18.12 -38.99 -5.35
CA PRO A 4 -18.69 -37.66 -5.36
C PRO A 4 -17.58 -36.66 -5.69
N ALA A 5 -17.79 -35.90 -6.75
CA ALA A 5 -17.02 -34.70 -7.03
C ALA A 5 -17.16 -33.73 -5.83
N SER A 6 -16.12 -33.61 -5.00
CA SER A 6 -16.04 -32.53 -4.01
C SER A 6 -15.68 -31.23 -4.74
N SER A 7 -16.73 -30.66 -5.32
CA SER A 7 -16.86 -29.28 -5.72
C SER A 7 -16.41 -28.32 -4.60
N ALA A 8 -15.50 -27.43 -4.96
CA ALA A 8 -15.40 -26.04 -4.50
C ALA A 8 -15.50 -25.76 -2.99
N THR A 9 -14.34 -25.56 -2.35
CA THR A 9 -14.22 -24.59 -1.26
C THR A 9 -12.85 -23.88 -1.27
N MET A 10 -12.52 -23.16 -2.35
CA MET A 10 -11.65 -22.00 -2.20
C MET A 10 -12.50 -20.92 -1.54
N SER A 11 -12.71 -21.03 -0.23
CA SER A 11 -13.31 -19.95 0.56
C SER A 11 -12.38 -18.76 0.42
N ALA A 12 -12.74 -17.83 -0.45
CA ALA A 12 -12.03 -16.58 -0.72
C ALA A 12 -12.15 -15.60 0.45
N LYS A 13 -11.92 -16.08 1.67
CA LYS A 13 -11.78 -15.27 2.87
C LYS A 13 -10.29 -15.25 3.23
N PRO A 14 -9.67 -14.07 3.35
CA PRO A 14 -8.27 -13.99 3.72
C PRO A 14 -8.07 -14.64 5.10
N ASP A 15 -6.98 -15.39 5.23
CA ASP A 15 -6.61 -16.03 6.49
C ASP A 15 -6.27 -14.96 7.54
N MET A 16 -7.17 -14.78 8.50
CA MET A 16 -7.04 -13.79 9.57
C MET A 16 -6.06 -14.23 10.66
N ALA A 17 -5.71 -15.52 10.73
CA ALA A 17 -4.77 -16.03 11.73
C ALA A 17 -3.37 -15.42 11.56
N GLY A 18 -3.03 -15.02 10.33
CA GLY A 18 -1.80 -14.28 10.05
C GLY A 18 -1.74 -12.92 10.75
N ILE A 19 -2.87 -12.21 10.85
CA ILE A 19 -2.95 -10.88 11.48
C ILE A 19 -2.82 -10.99 13.00
N GLU A 20 -3.51 -11.95 13.62
CA GLU A 20 -3.47 -12.19 15.07
C GLU A 20 -2.06 -12.54 15.55
N LYS A 21 -1.30 -13.29 14.75
CA LYS A 21 0.06 -13.75 15.08
C LYS A 21 1.16 -12.82 14.56
N PHE A 22 0.82 -11.76 13.84
CA PHE A 22 1.79 -10.87 13.25
C PHE A 22 2.47 -10.00 14.32
N SER A 23 3.79 -10.13 14.44
CA SER A 23 4.57 -9.32 15.38
C SER A 23 5.12 -8.07 14.69
N LYS A 24 4.85 -6.90 15.26
CA LYS A 24 5.33 -5.58 14.77
C LYS A 24 6.86 -5.48 14.69
N SER A 25 7.59 -6.32 15.42
CA SER A 25 9.06 -6.40 15.35
C SER A 25 9.58 -6.99 14.03
N LYS A 26 8.76 -7.80 13.34
CA LYS A 26 9.10 -8.36 12.02
C LYS A 26 8.95 -7.34 10.88
N VAL A 27 8.43 -6.14 11.16
CA VAL A 27 8.39 -5.03 10.21
C VAL A 27 9.77 -4.39 10.13
N LYS A 28 10.33 -4.31 8.93
CA LYS A 28 11.59 -3.60 8.68
C LYS A 28 11.44 -2.13 9.10
N LYS A 29 12.39 -1.63 9.90
CA LYS A 29 12.46 -0.21 10.23
C LYS A 29 12.89 0.54 8.98
N ILE A 30 12.02 1.42 8.51
CA ILE A 30 12.30 2.31 7.39
C ILE A 30 12.14 3.74 7.88
N ALA A 31 13.12 4.58 7.56
CA ALA A 31 13.02 6.02 7.77
C ALA A 31 12.14 6.59 6.66
N THR A 32 10.89 6.94 6.97
CA THR A 32 10.00 7.59 6.03
C THR A 32 10.39 9.06 5.91
N GLN A 33 10.71 9.53 4.70
CA GLN A 33 10.85 10.96 4.42
C GLN A 33 9.47 11.56 4.13
N GLU A 34 8.96 12.36 5.06
CA GLU A 34 7.79 13.19 4.81
C GLU A 34 8.16 14.31 3.84
N LYS A 35 7.56 14.31 2.64
CA LYS A 35 7.81 15.32 1.60
C LYS A 35 6.84 16.50 1.73
N ASN A 36 6.64 16.99 2.95
CA ASN A 36 5.89 18.22 3.24
C ASN A 36 6.80 19.45 3.14
N LEU A 37 7.67 19.50 2.13
CA LEU A 37 8.46 20.69 1.88
C LEU A 37 7.62 21.64 1.05
N LEU A 38 7.50 22.89 1.51
CA LEU A 38 6.92 23.95 0.71
C LEU A 38 7.72 24.10 -0.59
N PRO A 39 7.07 24.36 -1.73
CA PRO A 39 7.80 24.63 -2.97
C PRO A 39 8.75 25.80 -2.78
N SER A 40 9.93 25.71 -3.41
CA SER A 40 10.89 26.83 -3.42
C SER A 40 10.36 27.98 -4.29
N LYS A 41 10.86 29.20 -4.08
CA LYS A 41 10.50 30.36 -4.90
C LYS A 41 10.67 30.09 -6.41
N GLU A 42 11.76 29.42 -6.77
CA GLU A 42 12.04 29.02 -8.15
C GLU A 42 10.99 28.06 -8.72
N THR A 43 10.50 27.11 -7.91
CA THR A 43 9.45 26.17 -8.32
C THR A 43 8.14 26.88 -8.54
N MET A 44 7.80 27.84 -7.67
CA MET A 44 6.59 28.65 -7.78
C MET A 44 6.61 29.57 -9.01
N GLU A 45 7.76 30.18 -9.33
CA GLU A 45 7.90 31.03 -10.53
C GLU A 45 7.77 30.24 -11.82
N LYS A 46 8.39 29.05 -11.89
CA LYS A 46 8.25 28.13 -13.04
C LYS A 46 6.79 27.72 -13.23
N GLU A 47 6.09 27.36 -12.16
CA GLU A 47 4.68 26.98 -12.23
C GLU A 47 3.79 28.14 -12.65
N LYS A 48 4.05 29.36 -12.15
CA LYS A 48 3.35 30.57 -12.57
C LYS A 48 3.53 30.85 -14.07
N GLN A 49 4.75 30.79 -14.59
CA GLN A 49 5.00 30.98 -16.02
C GLN A 49 4.33 29.89 -16.88
N ALA A 50 4.40 28.64 -16.44
CA ALA A 50 3.78 27.51 -17.15
C ALA A 50 2.24 27.55 -17.16
N ARG A 51 1.62 28.26 -16.21
CA ARG A 51 0.16 28.43 -16.12
C ARG A 51 -0.35 29.62 -16.94
N GLU A 52 0.52 30.59 -17.23
CA GLU A 52 0.18 31.84 -17.91
C GLU A 52 0.46 31.81 -19.43
N GLY A 53 1.22 30.82 -19.92
CA GLY A 53 1.50 30.58 -21.35
C GLY A 53 0.59 29.54 -21.98
#